data_AF-A0A087MKJ4-F1
#
_entry.id   AF-A0A087MKJ4-F1
#
_cell.length_a   1.000
_cell.length_b   1.000
_cell.length_c   1.000
_cell.angle_alpha   90.00
_cell.angle_beta   90.00
_cell.angle_gamma   90.00
#
_symmetry.space_group_name_H-M   'P 1'
#
loop_
_entity.id
_entity.type
_entity.pdbx_description
1 polymer ?
#
loop_
_entity_poly.entity_id
_entity_poly.type
_entity_poly.pdbx_seq_one_letter_code
_entity_poly.pdbx_strand_id
1 'polypeptide(L)'
;MWLSVGVVVGLAALLGAVLGWATVRFRVQADPMVERIDRLLPQTQCAQCGYPGCRPYAEAIARGDADINQCPPGGDAGVRALAELLGREAKPVNPENGSIKPPVVALIVEEDCIGCTKCIQACPVDAIIGAPKRMHTVVPELCTGCELCLPPCPVDCIELVAPTPRASEYRWPRPAPAQSRSTV
;
A
#
# COMPACT_ATOMS: atom_id res chain seq x y z
N MET A 1 -44.68 -8.88 30.81
CA MET A 1 -44.10 -9.34 29.53
C MET A 1 -44.39 -8.34 28.39
N TRP A 2 -45.66 -8.04 28.08
CA TRP A 2 -46.01 -7.10 27.00
C TRP A 2 -45.59 -5.64 27.22
N LEU A 3 -45.62 -5.14 28.46
CA LEU A 3 -45.12 -3.79 28.80
C LEU A 3 -43.63 -3.63 28.49
N SER A 4 -42.82 -4.63 28.83
CA SER A 4 -41.38 -4.65 28.56
C SER A 4 -41.10 -4.63 27.06
N VAL A 5 -41.86 -5.41 26.27
CA VAL A 5 -41.74 -5.44 24.81
C VAL A 5 -42.10 -4.09 24.19
N GLY A 6 -43.19 -3.46 24.64
CA GLY A 6 -43.60 -2.14 24.16
C GLY A 6 -42.58 -1.04 24.44
N VAL A 7 -41.99 -1.05 25.64
CA VAL A 7 -40.95 -0.09 26.03
C VAL A 7 -39.71 -0.26 25.15
N VAL A 8 -39.22 -1.49 24.95
CA VAL A 8 -38.04 -1.77 24.12
C VAL A 8 -38.25 -1.33 22.67
N VAL A 9 -39.42 -1.63 22.09
CA VAL A 9 -39.75 -1.23 20.70
C VAL A 9 -39.84 0.29 20.56
N GLY A 10 -40.47 0.98 21.52
CA GLY A 10 -40.56 2.44 21.51
C GLY A 10 -39.19 3.13 21.62
N LEU A 11 -38.33 2.62 22.51
CA LEU A 11 -36.97 3.12 22.68
C LEU A 11 -36.11 2.89 21.43
N ALA A 12 -36.22 1.72 20.80
CA ALA A 12 -35.52 1.40 19.56
C ALA A 12 -35.97 2.31 18.39
N ALA A 13 -37.28 2.54 18.24
CA ALA A 13 -37.81 3.43 17.22
C ALA A 13 -37.36 4.88 17.42
N LEU A 14 -37.39 5.37 18.67
CA LEU A 14 -36.94 6.72 19.01
C LEU A 14 -35.43 6.89 18.74
N LEU A 15 -34.60 5.97 19.23
CA LEU A 15 -33.15 6.02 18.99
C LEU A 15 -32.81 5.91 17.50
N GLY A 16 -33.49 5.03 16.76
CA GLY A 16 -33.34 4.88 15.32
C GLY A 16 -33.72 6.16 14.56
N ALA A 17 -34.83 6.80 14.93
CA ALA A 17 -35.26 8.07 14.33
C ALA A 17 -34.29 9.21 14.63
N VAL A 18 -33.80 9.32 15.87
CA VAL A 18 -32.83 10.34 16.28
C VAL A 18 -31.50 10.15 15.57
N LEU A 19 -30.96 8.94 15.53
CA LEU A 19 -29.71 8.64 14.83
C LEU A 19 -29.86 8.83 13.32
N GLY A 20 -30.96 8.37 12.74
CA GLY A 20 -31.26 8.59 11.32
C GLY A 20 -31.31 10.08 10.97
N TRP A 21 -32.04 10.88 11.75
CA TRP A 21 -32.09 12.34 11.58
C TRP A 21 -30.71 12.97 11.74
N ALA A 22 -29.94 12.58 12.75
CA ALA A 22 -28.59 13.09 12.99
C ALA A 22 -27.66 12.81 11.79
N THR A 23 -27.71 11.62 11.19
CA THR A 23 -26.87 11.30 10.02
C THR A 23 -27.18 12.18 8.82
N VAL A 24 -28.45 12.49 8.55
CA VAL A 24 -28.83 13.36 7.43
C VAL A 24 -28.50 14.83 7.75
N ARG A 25 -28.75 15.26 8.99
CA ARG A 25 -28.54 16.63 9.42
C ARG A 25 -27.06 17.01 9.52
N PHE A 26 -26.19 16.08 9.90
CA PHE A 26 -24.75 16.29 10.08
C PHE A 26 -23.89 15.59 9.03
N ARG A 27 -24.45 15.24 7.87
CA ARG A 27 -23.65 14.76 6.74
C ARG A 27 -22.67 15.84 6.33
N VAL A 28 -21.39 15.64 6.66
CA VAL A 28 -20.28 16.45 6.15
C VAL A 28 -20.20 16.17 4.65
N GLN A 29 -20.38 17.20 3.84
CA GLN A 29 -20.13 17.11 2.40
C GLN A 29 -18.62 16.93 2.22
N ALA A 30 -18.20 15.76 1.76
CA ALA A 30 -16.81 15.53 1.40
C ALA A 30 -16.46 16.46 0.23
N ASP A 31 -15.41 17.27 0.38
CA ASP A 31 -14.91 18.11 -0.70
C ASP A 31 -14.51 17.20 -1.88
N PRO A 32 -15.10 17.38 -3.07
CA PRO A 32 -14.79 16.54 -4.23
C PRO A 32 -13.30 16.62 -4.63
N MET A 33 -12.59 17.69 -4.27
CA MET A 33 -11.16 17.83 -4.53
C MET A 33 -10.32 16.92 -3.62
N VAL A 34 -10.65 16.87 -2.33
CA VAL A 34 -9.97 15.98 -1.37
C VAL A 34 -10.08 14.53 -1.82
N GLU A 35 -11.28 14.11 -2.24
CA GLU A 35 -11.53 12.75 -2.71
C GLU A 35 -10.72 12.41 -3.97
N ARG A 36 -10.54 13.37 -4.89
CA ARG A 36 -9.70 13.18 -6.08
C ARG A 36 -8.22 13.07 -5.73
N ILE A 37 -7.74 13.88 -4.78
CA ILE A 37 -6.35 13.82 -4.31
C ILE A 37 -6.10 12.49 -3.58
N ASP A 38 -6.99 12.10 -2.67
CA ASP A 38 -6.88 10.88 -1.87
C ASP A 38 -6.76 9.64 -2.76
N ARG A 39 -7.53 9.57 -3.85
CA ARG A 39 -7.44 8.48 -4.83
C ARG A 39 -6.12 8.39 -5.60
N LEU A 40 -5.36 9.48 -5.71
CA LEU A 40 -4.04 9.48 -6.34
C LEU A 40 -2.92 9.07 -5.36
N LEU A 41 -3.17 9.16 -4.06
CA LEU A 41 -2.21 8.74 -3.05
C LEU A 41 -2.10 7.21 -3.00
N PRO A 42 -0.96 6.66 -2.57
CA PRO A 42 -0.72 5.21 -2.59
C PRO A 42 -1.53 4.41 -1.56
N GLN A 43 -2.35 5.07 -0.73
CA GLN A 43 -3.22 4.45 0.29
C GLN A 43 -2.51 3.50 1.27
N THR A 44 -1.20 3.67 1.48
CA THR A 44 -0.39 2.83 2.36
C THR A 44 -0.56 3.15 3.84
N GLN A 45 -1.14 4.30 4.19
CA GLN A 45 -1.31 4.77 5.58
C GLN A 45 0.00 4.74 6.42
N CYS A 46 1.16 4.92 5.77
CA CYS A 46 2.47 4.77 6.39
C CYS A 46 2.95 5.96 7.25
N ALA A 47 2.23 7.09 7.18
CA ALA A 47 2.55 8.34 7.89
C ALA A 47 3.94 8.96 7.66
N GLN A 48 4.69 8.52 6.64
CA GLN A 48 6.03 9.07 6.31
C GLN A 48 6.00 10.55 5.94
N CYS A 49 4.87 11.05 5.42
CA CYS A 49 4.68 12.45 5.08
C CYS A 49 4.39 13.37 6.29
N GLY A 50 4.42 12.84 7.53
CA GLY A 50 4.10 13.59 8.75
C GLY A 50 2.61 13.69 9.08
N TYR A 51 1.73 13.11 8.24
CA TYR A 51 0.28 13.07 8.45
C TYR A 51 -0.15 11.67 8.94
N PRO A 52 -1.20 11.56 9.77
CA PRO A 52 -1.66 10.27 10.32
C PRO A 52 -2.25 9.30 9.29
N GLY A 53 -2.40 9.73 8.03
CA GLY A 53 -2.89 8.89 6.94
C GLY A 53 -2.94 9.64 5.61
N CYS A 54 -3.35 8.94 4.55
CA CYS A 54 -3.44 9.51 3.20
C CYS A 54 -4.51 10.61 3.11
N ARG A 55 -5.69 10.40 3.70
CA ARG A 55 -6.80 11.36 3.63
C ARG A 55 -6.52 12.70 4.35
N PRO A 56 -5.98 12.73 5.59
CA PRO A 56 -5.54 13.98 6.21
C PRO A 56 -4.48 14.74 5.40
N TYR A 57 -3.57 14.02 4.74
CA TYR A 57 -2.60 14.64 3.83
C TYR A 57 -3.29 15.22 2.58
N ALA A 58 -4.25 14.49 1.99
CA ALA A 58 -5.06 14.98 0.88
C ALA A 58 -5.84 16.26 1.23
N GLU A 59 -6.41 16.33 2.44
CA GLU A 59 -7.08 17.52 2.96
C GLU A 59 -6.11 18.71 3.10
N ALA A 60 -4.91 18.47 3.63
CA ALA A 60 -3.89 19.51 3.75
C ALA A 60 -3.41 20.03 2.38
N ILE A 61 -3.26 19.14 1.39
CA ILE A 61 -2.95 19.54 0.00
C ILE A 61 -4.09 20.41 -0.58
N ALA A 62 -5.34 19.97 -0.40
CA ALA A 62 -6.51 20.68 -0.91
C ALA A 62 -6.65 22.09 -0.31
N ARG A 63 -6.35 22.24 0.99
CA ARG A 63 -6.33 23.54 1.68
C ARG A 63 -5.11 24.40 1.33
N GLY A 64 -4.05 23.81 0.78
CA GLY A 64 -2.79 24.49 0.52
C GLY A 64 -1.85 24.54 1.73
N ASP A 65 -2.17 23.82 2.80
CA ASP A 65 -1.35 23.72 4.02
C ASP A 65 -0.13 22.79 3.82
N ALA A 66 -0.15 21.94 2.79
CA ALA A 66 0.91 21.00 2.47
C ALA A 66 1.34 21.05 1.01
N ASP A 67 2.63 20.83 0.78
CA ASP A 67 3.20 20.61 -0.54
C ASP A 67 2.87 19.20 -1.08
N ILE A 68 2.88 19.05 -2.41
CA ILE A 68 2.49 17.80 -3.11
C ILE A 68 3.59 16.72 -3.15
N ASN A 69 4.81 17.07 -2.75
CA ASN A 69 6.00 16.22 -2.85
C ASN A 69 6.38 15.51 -1.54
N GLN A 70 5.47 15.44 -0.58
CA GLN A 70 5.78 14.97 0.78
C GLN A 70 5.62 13.45 0.93
N CYS A 71 5.20 12.72 -0.10
CA CYS A 71 4.89 11.29 -0.06
C CYS A 71 5.95 10.44 -0.79
N PRO A 72 6.99 9.93 -0.09
CA PRO A 72 7.97 9.02 -0.67
C PRO A 72 7.41 7.78 -1.37
N PRO A 73 6.41 7.04 -0.81
CA PRO A 73 5.90 5.85 -1.48
C PRO A 73 5.11 6.15 -2.75
N GLY A 74 4.60 7.39 -2.92
CA GLY A 74 3.99 7.83 -4.18
C GLY A 74 5.03 8.09 -5.28
N GLY A 75 6.28 8.37 -4.89
CA GLY A 75 7.37 8.68 -5.80
C GLY A 75 7.09 9.85 -6.75
N ASP A 76 7.97 10.06 -7.72
CA ASP A 76 7.83 11.14 -8.70
C ASP A 76 6.61 10.96 -9.62
N ALA A 77 6.12 9.73 -9.78
CA ALA A 77 4.88 9.47 -10.52
C ALA A 77 3.67 10.06 -9.78
N GLY A 78 3.55 9.82 -8.48
CA GLY A 78 2.49 10.39 -7.65
C GLY A 78 2.54 11.92 -7.60
N VAL A 79 3.73 12.50 -7.44
CA VAL A 79 3.88 13.96 -7.41
C VAL A 79 3.45 14.59 -8.74
N ARG A 80 3.83 13.98 -9.88
CA ARG A 80 3.40 14.48 -11.20
C ARG A 80 1.89 14.39 -11.39
N ALA A 81 1.26 13.29 -10.97
CA ALA A 81 -0.19 13.16 -11.05
C ALA A 81 -0.92 14.21 -10.19
N LEU A 82 -0.41 14.50 -8.99
CA LEU A 82 -0.93 15.56 -8.13
C LEU A 82 -0.71 16.96 -8.72
N ALA A 83 0.46 17.20 -9.31
CA ALA A 83 0.81 18.45 -9.99
C ALA A 83 -0.15 18.73 -11.16
N GLU A 84 -0.40 17.72 -12.00
CA GLU A 84 -1.35 17.80 -13.11
C GLU A 84 -2.78 18.05 -12.63
N LEU A 85 -3.21 17.34 -11.58
CA LEU A 85 -4.54 17.49 -11.00
C LEU A 85 -4.81 18.89 -10.46
N LEU A 86 -3.81 19.51 -9.84
CA LEU A 86 -3.92 20.79 -9.13
C LEU A 86 -3.41 21.99 -9.96
N GLY A 87 -2.87 21.75 -11.16
CA GLY A 87 -2.25 22.79 -11.98
C GLY A 87 -1.01 23.42 -11.34
N ARG A 88 -0.21 22.63 -10.61
CA ARG A 88 1.01 23.08 -9.91
C ARG A 88 2.26 22.56 -10.62
N GLU A 89 3.41 23.14 -10.32
CA GLU A 89 4.71 22.64 -10.79
C GLU A 89 5.10 21.36 -10.04
N ALA A 90 5.60 20.35 -10.76
CA ALA A 90 6.08 19.11 -10.17
C ALA A 90 7.46 19.31 -9.54
N LYS A 91 7.56 19.10 -8.23
CA LYS A 91 8.81 19.11 -7.46
C LYS A 91 9.32 17.67 -7.26
N PRO A 92 10.63 17.45 -7.08
CA PRO A 92 11.13 16.15 -6.63
C PRO A 92 10.59 15.82 -5.23
N VAL A 93 10.43 14.54 -4.92
CA VAL A 93 10.01 14.08 -3.58
C VAL A 93 10.90 14.70 -2.49
N ASN A 94 10.29 15.14 -1.40
CA ASN A 94 10.99 15.72 -0.25
C ASN A 94 11.90 14.65 0.40
N PRO A 95 13.23 14.81 0.36
CA PRO A 95 14.16 13.85 0.94
C PRO A 95 14.05 13.73 2.47
N GLU A 96 13.51 14.75 3.16
CA GLU A 96 13.32 14.71 4.61
C GLU A 96 12.31 13.65 5.05
N ASN A 97 11.32 13.35 4.19
CA ASN A 97 10.28 12.35 4.50
C ASN A 97 10.67 10.94 4.06
N GLY A 98 11.77 10.78 3.33
CA GLY A 98 12.28 9.49 2.88
C GLY A 98 12.68 9.48 1.40
N SER A 99 13.21 8.34 0.96
CA SER A 99 13.62 8.10 -0.42
C SER A 99 12.64 7.20 -1.17
N ILE A 100 12.65 7.30 -2.50
CA ILE A 100 11.89 6.42 -3.37
C ILE A 100 12.60 5.05 -3.37
N LYS A 101 11.96 4.03 -2.82
CA LYS A 101 12.46 2.65 -2.91
C LYS A 101 11.98 2.02 -4.22
N PRO A 102 12.86 1.33 -4.98
CA PRO A 102 12.42 0.55 -6.11
C PRO A 102 11.50 -0.59 -5.64
N PRO A 103 10.55 -1.04 -6.47
CA PRO A 103 9.71 -2.18 -6.12
C PRO A 103 10.59 -3.43 -5.98
N VAL A 104 10.40 -4.14 -4.87
CA VAL A 104 11.06 -5.41 -4.56
C VAL A 104 10.01 -6.44 -4.22
N VAL A 105 10.31 -7.71 -4.50
CA VAL A 105 9.46 -8.84 -4.13
C VAL A 105 10.24 -9.78 -3.22
N ALA A 106 9.56 -10.36 -2.25
CA ALA A 106 10.12 -11.40 -1.42
C ALA A 106 10.23 -12.71 -2.24
N LEU A 107 11.36 -13.39 -2.13
CA LEU A 107 11.62 -14.71 -2.67
C LEU A 107 11.95 -15.64 -1.50
N ILE A 108 11.24 -16.74 -1.36
CA ILE A 108 11.54 -17.77 -0.36
C ILE A 108 12.49 -18.77 -1.00
N VAL A 109 13.66 -18.96 -0.40
CA VAL A 109 14.61 -19.99 -0.82
C VAL A 109 14.06 -21.34 -0.37
N GLU A 110 13.60 -22.14 -1.33
CA GLU A 110 12.81 -23.34 -1.03
C GLU A 110 13.61 -24.43 -0.32
N GLU A 111 14.93 -24.47 -0.52
CA GLU A 111 15.83 -25.45 0.11
C GLU A 111 15.97 -25.25 1.63
N ASP A 112 15.86 -24.01 2.10
CA ASP A 112 16.02 -23.65 3.51
C ASP A 112 14.67 -23.57 4.25
N CYS A 113 13.55 -23.58 3.52
CA CYS A 113 12.23 -23.38 4.09
C CYS A 113 11.74 -24.60 4.89
N ILE A 114 11.72 -24.50 6.22
CA ILE A 114 11.24 -25.56 7.13
C ILE A 114 9.71 -25.65 7.27
N GLY A 115 8.94 -24.76 6.62
CA GLY A 115 7.48 -24.81 6.70
C GLY A 115 6.87 -24.34 8.03
N CYS A 116 7.45 -23.32 8.68
CA CYS A 116 7.02 -22.84 10.01
C CYS A 116 5.75 -21.95 10.03
N THR A 117 5.25 -21.51 8.86
CA THR A 117 4.03 -20.67 8.66
C THR A 117 4.04 -19.26 9.26
N LYS A 118 5.11 -18.85 9.97
CA LYS A 118 5.18 -17.51 10.57
C LYS A 118 5.17 -16.38 9.55
N CYS A 119 5.78 -16.59 8.38
CA CYS A 119 5.78 -15.64 7.28
C CYS A 119 4.36 -15.38 6.73
N ILE A 120 3.51 -16.42 6.63
CA ILE A 120 2.11 -16.29 6.21
C ILE A 120 1.37 -15.34 7.17
N GLN A 121 1.50 -15.55 8.48
CA GLN A 121 0.81 -14.74 9.49
C GLN A 121 1.26 -13.27 9.50
N ALA A 122 2.48 -12.99 9.05
CA ALA A 122 3.02 -11.64 8.98
C ALA A 122 2.72 -10.92 7.67
N CYS A 123 2.23 -11.62 6.64
CA CYS A 123 1.96 -11.02 5.35
C CYS A 123 0.61 -10.28 5.38
N PRO A 124 0.58 -8.94 5.22
CA PRO A 124 -0.68 -8.17 5.30
C PRO A 124 -1.58 -8.32 4.06
N VAL A 125 -1.06 -8.91 2.99
CA VAL A 125 -1.71 -9.05 1.67
C VAL A 125 -1.86 -10.51 1.25
N ASP A 126 -1.54 -11.45 2.15
CA ASP A 126 -1.63 -12.90 1.92
C ASP A 126 -0.92 -13.38 0.64
N ALA A 127 0.22 -12.76 0.30
CA ALA A 127 1.01 -13.09 -0.90
C ALA A 127 1.81 -14.41 -0.78
N ILE A 128 1.81 -15.07 0.37
CA ILE A 128 2.61 -16.27 0.65
C ILE A 128 1.71 -17.50 0.68
N ILE A 129 2.03 -18.51 -0.14
CA ILE A 129 1.29 -19.76 -0.25
C ILE A 129 2.13 -20.91 0.30
N GLY A 130 1.54 -21.76 1.12
CA GLY A 130 2.12 -23.04 1.54
C GLY A 130 1.33 -23.68 2.66
N ALA A 131 1.91 -24.72 3.26
CA ALA A 131 1.26 -25.49 4.32
C ALA A 131 2.25 -25.79 5.45
N PRO A 132 1.76 -26.10 6.67
CA PRO A 132 2.63 -26.51 7.77
C PRO A 132 3.54 -27.68 7.37
N LYS A 133 4.84 -27.57 7.68
CA LYS A 133 5.88 -28.57 7.33
C LYS A 133 6.01 -28.83 5.82
N ARG A 134 5.65 -27.85 4.99
CA ARG A 134 5.88 -27.83 3.55
C ARG A 134 6.53 -26.50 3.17
N MET A 135 7.24 -26.50 2.03
CA MET A 135 7.85 -25.29 1.49
C MET A 135 6.76 -24.25 1.18
N HIS A 136 7.11 -22.99 1.40
CA HIS A 136 6.27 -21.85 1.05
C HIS A 136 6.82 -21.18 -0.20
N THR A 137 5.96 -20.52 -0.96
CA THR A 137 6.33 -19.71 -2.12
C THR A 137 5.60 -18.37 -2.07
N VAL A 138 6.17 -17.35 -2.68
CA VAL A 138 5.58 -16.01 -2.76
C VAL A 138 4.97 -15.85 -4.13
N VAL A 139 3.75 -15.31 -4.19
CA VAL A 139 3.11 -14.86 -5.43
C VAL A 139 3.59 -13.43 -5.72
N PRO A 140 4.48 -13.22 -6.71
CA PRO A 140 5.14 -11.92 -6.90
C PRO A 140 4.15 -10.79 -7.21
N GLU A 141 3.02 -11.10 -7.85
CA GLU A 141 2.00 -10.13 -8.25
C GLU A 141 1.22 -9.56 -7.07
N LEU A 142 1.15 -10.29 -5.96
CA LEU A 142 0.48 -9.85 -4.73
C LEU A 142 1.46 -9.27 -3.71
N CYS A 143 2.76 -9.53 -3.88
CA CYS A 143 3.78 -9.07 -2.95
C CYS A 143 3.96 -7.56 -3.05
N THR A 144 3.81 -6.86 -1.93
CA THR A 144 4.03 -5.40 -1.85
C THR A 144 5.47 -5.02 -1.52
N GLY A 145 6.34 -6.00 -1.24
CA GLY A 145 7.71 -5.73 -0.80
C GLY A 145 7.81 -5.05 0.57
N CYS A 146 6.82 -5.26 1.46
CA CYS A 146 6.76 -4.59 2.77
C CYS A 146 7.77 -5.13 3.82
N GLU A 147 8.53 -6.18 3.51
CA GLU A 147 9.60 -6.75 4.35
C GLU A 147 9.14 -7.34 5.71
N LEU A 148 7.84 -7.30 6.02
CA LEU A 148 7.28 -7.81 7.29
C LEU A 148 7.45 -9.32 7.50
N CYS A 149 7.70 -10.07 6.42
CA CYS A 149 7.93 -11.51 6.47
C CYS A 149 9.35 -11.91 6.88
N LEU A 150 10.33 -10.99 6.82
CA LEU A 150 11.73 -11.27 7.17
C LEU A 150 11.91 -11.51 8.68
N PRO A 151 11.55 -10.57 9.60
CA PRO A 151 11.77 -10.75 11.04
C PRO A 151 11.20 -12.03 11.68
N PRO A 152 10.01 -12.53 11.28
CA PRO A 152 9.44 -13.73 11.88
C PRO A 152 10.05 -15.05 11.36
N CYS A 153 10.86 -15.03 10.29
CA CYS A 153 11.45 -16.23 9.71
C CYS A 153 12.57 -16.77 10.63
N PRO A 154 12.46 -18.00 11.18
CA PRO A 154 13.46 -18.52 12.13
C PRO A 154 14.74 -19.07 11.46
N VAL A 155 14.73 -19.20 10.14
CA VAL A 155 15.83 -19.76 9.32
C VAL A 155 16.33 -18.75 8.29
N ASP A 156 15.82 -17.52 8.32
CA ASP A 156 16.19 -16.43 7.42
C ASP A 156 16.19 -16.76 5.91
N CYS A 157 15.32 -17.69 5.49
CA CYS A 157 15.22 -18.18 4.10
C CYS A 157 14.52 -17.23 3.11
N ILE A 158 14.45 -15.92 3.37
CA ILE A 158 13.70 -14.95 2.55
C ILE A 158 14.62 -13.86 2.04
N GLU A 159 14.69 -13.72 0.72
CA GLU A 159 15.47 -12.69 0.04
C GLU A 159 14.56 -11.65 -0.64
N LEU A 160 15.05 -10.43 -0.81
CA LEU A 160 14.36 -9.38 -1.56
C LEU A 160 15.03 -9.23 -2.92
N VAL A 161 14.27 -9.52 -3.98
CA VAL A 161 14.75 -9.47 -5.36
C VAL A 161 13.94 -8.45 -6.15
N ALA A 162 14.50 -7.99 -7.27
CA ALA A 162 13.74 -7.18 -8.21
C ALA A 162 12.60 -8.04 -8.81
N PRO A 163 11.38 -7.49 -8.97
CA PRO A 163 10.29 -8.20 -9.62
C PRO A 163 10.69 -8.62 -11.03
N THR A 164 10.33 -9.83 -11.42
CA THR A 164 10.48 -10.27 -12.80
C THR A 164 9.56 -9.43 -13.70
N PRO A 165 10.06 -8.94 -14.86
CA PRO A 165 9.22 -8.19 -15.78
C PRO A 165 8.09 -9.09 -16.27
N ARG A 166 6.87 -8.54 -16.35
CA ARG A 166 5.70 -9.27 -16.88
C ARG A 166 6.00 -9.73 -18.31
N ALA A 167 5.40 -10.82 -18.75
CA ALA A 167 5.61 -11.34 -20.10
C ALA A 167 5.39 -10.29 -21.21
N SER A 168 4.46 -9.36 -21.01
CA SER A 168 4.21 -8.23 -21.93
C SER A 168 5.33 -7.18 -21.97
N GLU A 169 6.09 -7.07 -20.89
CA GLU A 169 7.24 -6.15 -20.73
C GLU A 169 8.57 -6.87 -20.98
N TYR A 170 8.57 -8.21 -21.02
CA TYR A 170 9.74 -9.01 -21.24
C TYR A 170 10.34 -8.70 -22.61
N ARG A 171 11.44 -7.98 -22.60
CA ARG A 171 12.24 -7.70 -23.79
C ARG A 171 13.42 -8.64 -23.80
N TRP A 172 13.53 -9.46 -24.86
CA TRP A 172 14.67 -10.35 -25.03
C TRP A 172 15.98 -9.58 -24.86
N PRO A 173 16.84 -9.94 -23.88
CA PRO A 173 18.11 -9.28 -23.69
C PRO A 173 18.91 -9.38 -24.97
N ARG A 174 19.41 -8.26 -25.49
CA ARG A 174 20.29 -8.30 -26.65
C ARG A 174 21.53 -9.09 -26.22
N PRO A 175 21.89 -10.20 -26.89
CA PRO A 175 23.08 -10.97 -26.52
C PRO A 175 24.30 -10.04 -26.53
N ALA A 176 25.18 -10.19 -25.54
CA ALA A 176 26.40 -9.40 -25.47
C ALA A 176 27.19 -9.55 -26.78
N PRO A 177 27.78 -8.47 -27.33
CA PRO A 177 28.61 -8.58 -28.52
C PRO A 177 29.72 -9.60 -28.26
N ALA A 178 29.92 -10.52 -29.20
CA ALA A 178 30.94 -11.56 -29.09
C ALA A 178 32.31 -10.89 -28.89
N GLN A 179 32.92 -11.12 -27.73
CA GLN A 179 34.26 -10.61 -27.44
C GLN A 179 35.22 -11.24 -28.44
N SER A 180 35.80 -10.42 -29.33
CA SER A 180 36.80 -10.87 -30.28
C SER A 180 37.99 -11.42 -29.49
N ARG A 181 38.17 -12.74 -29.53
CA ARG A 181 39.33 -13.41 -28.92
C ARG A 181 40.59 -12.79 -29.51
N SER A 182 41.31 -12.01 -28.71
CA SER A 182 42.67 -11.59 -29.03
C SER A 182 43.54 -12.84 -29.00
N THR A 183 43.83 -13.39 -30.17
CA THR A 183 44.89 -14.38 -30.37
C THR A 183 46.20 -13.83 -29.82
N VAL A 184 46.77 -14.56 -28.86
CA VAL A 184 48.15 -14.42 -28.39
C VAL A 184 49.07 -15.06 -29.42
#